data_AF-A0A5K1DXE1-F1
#
_entry.id   AF-A0A5K1DXE1-F1
#
_cell.length_a   1.000
_cell.length_b   1.000
_cell.length_c   1.000
_cell.angle_alpha   90.00
_cell.angle_beta   90.00
_cell.angle_gamma   90.00
#
_symmetry.space_group_name_H-M   'P 1'
#
loop_
_entity.id
_entity.type
_entity.pdbx_description
1 polymer ?
#
loop_
_entity_poly.entity_id
_entity_poly.type
_entity_poly.pdbx_seq_one_letter_code
_entity_poly.pdbx_strand_id
1 'polypeptide(L)'
;AELVNSQFRRAKERIGALDNDLYADLISLYYQNDNIDVDPAIMERLTQKLRLLTIQELKEESLALQEMVVTGGDPDNSLENMCRLLRRIKDFVQSHIPETADTVAENNVTSCDGDLPSPMIPDDFRCPISLELMKDPVIVATGQ
;
A
#
# COMPACT_ATOMS: atom_id res chain seq x y z
N ALA A 1 6.42 -25.68 20.62
CA ALA A 1 7.10 -24.49 20.06
C ALA A 1 7.74 -24.74 18.69
N GLU A 2 8.03 -26.00 18.31
CA GLU A 2 8.72 -26.34 17.05
C GLU A 2 7.94 -25.97 15.78
N LEU A 3 6.61 -26.17 15.79
CA LEU A 3 5.76 -25.84 14.64
C LEU A 3 5.74 -24.33 14.35
N VAL A 4 5.64 -23.50 15.39
CA VAL A 4 5.68 -22.03 15.26
C VAL A 4 7.02 -21.58 14.67
N ASN A 5 8.14 -22.14 15.13
CA ASN A 5 9.45 -21.83 14.57
C ASN A 5 9.60 -22.30 13.12
N SER A 6 9.01 -23.44 12.74
CA SER A 6 9.02 -23.93 11.36
C SER A 6 8.15 -23.08 10.43
N GLN A 7 6.98 -22.65 10.91
CA GLN A 7 6.07 -21.79 10.16
C GLN A 7 6.59 -20.36 10.08
N PHE A 8 7.19 -19.84 11.16
CA PHE A 8 7.90 -18.57 11.18
C PHE A 8 9.11 -18.59 10.24
N ARG A 9 9.87 -19.70 10.20
CA ARG A 9 10.99 -19.87 9.25
C ARG A 9 10.51 -19.93 7.80
N ARG A 10 9.45 -20.66 7.48
CA ARG A 10 8.84 -20.67 6.14
C ARG A 10 8.25 -19.34 5.73
N ALA A 11 7.59 -18.63 6.65
CA ALA A 11 7.09 -17.28 6.41
C ALA A 11 8.25 -16.30 6.17
N LYS A 12 9.33 -16.42 6.95
CA LYS A 12 10.57 -15.64 6.79
C LYS A 12 11.33 -15.97 5.50
N GLU A 13 11.34 -17.22 5.06
CA GLU A 13 11.96 -17.66 3.80
C GLU A 13 11.21 -17.16 2.57
N ARG A 14 9.87 -17.01 2.64
CA ARG A 14 9.09 -16.37 1.57
C ARG A 14 9.38 -14.88 1.40
N ILE A 15 9.81 -14.20 2.46
CA ILE A 15 10.26 -12.80 2.45
C ILE A 15 11.72 -12.70 1.97
N GLY A 16 12.49 -13.79 2.06
CA GLY A 16 13.94 -13.83 1.86
C GLY A 16 14.45 -13.78 0.42
N ALA A 17 13.57 -13.77 -0.58
CA ALA A 17 13.92 -13.39 -1.96
C ALA A 17 13.48 -11.96 -2.26
N LEU A 18 13.52 -11.08 -1.24
CA LEU A 18 13.34 -9.64 -1.42
C LEU A 18 14.31 -9.20 -2.53
N ASP A 19 13.74 -8.71 -3.60
CA ASP A 19 14.45 -8.32 -4.80
C ASP A 19 15.49 -7.24 -4.41
N ASN A 20 16.76 -7.63 -4.27
CA ASN A 20 17.81 -6.74 -3.74
C ASN A 20 17.90 -5.44 -4.55
N ASP A 21 17.62 -5.54 -5.85
CA ASP A 21 17.57 -4.39 -6.74
C ASP A 21 16.37 -3.49 -6.39
N LEU A 22 15.19 -4.05 -6.11
CA LEU A 22 14.01 -3.28 -5.65
C LEU A 22 14.31 -2.50 -4.37
N TYR A 23 14.98 -3.15 -3.41
CA TYR A 23 15.37 -2.50 -2.16
C TYR A 23 16.39 -1.38 -2.41
N ALA A 24 17.41 -1.64 -3.22
CA ALA A 24 18.42 -0.63 -3.57
C ALA A 24 17.79 0.59 -4.27
N ASP A 25 16.85 0.36 -5.18
CA ASP A 25 16.14 1.40 -5.90
C ASP A 25 15.24 2.25 -4.99
N LEU A 26 14.49 1.59 -4.10
CA LEU A 26 13.65 2.25 -3.10
C LEU A 26 14.48 3.13 -2.17
N ILE A 27 15.60 2.59 -1.68
CA ILE A 27 16.51 3.32 -0.79
C ILE A 27 17.14 4.50 -1.51
N SER A 28 17.56 4.33 -2.77
CA SER A 28 18.09 5.43 -3.58
C SER A 28 17.07 6.57 -3.69
N LEU A 29 15.82 6.26 -3.99
CA LEU A 29 14.75 7.25 -4.08
C LEU A 29 14.38 7.90 -2.75
N TYR A 30 14.37 7.11 -1.68
CA TYR A 30 13.99 7.54 -0.35
C TYR A 30 14.93 8.64 0.18
N TYR A 31 16.24 8.46 -0.03
CA TYR A 31 17.25 9.43 0.39
C TYR A 31 17.53 10.53 -0.65
N GLN A 32 17.04 10.40 -1.88
CA GLN A 32 17.12 11.46 -2.89
C GLN A 32 16.13 12.58 -2.57
N ASN A 33 16.64 13.82 -2.62
CA ASN A 33 15.81 15.02 -2.54
C ASN A 33 14.95 15.19 -3.80
N ASP A 34 13.80 15.86 -3.65
CA ASP A 34 12.82 16.06 -4.73
C ASP A 34 13.33 16.86 -5.94
N ASN A 35 14.50 17.50 -5.81
CA ASN A 35 15.11 18.31 -6.85
C ASN A 35 16.13 17.54 -7.71
N ILE A 36 16.35 16.25 -7.43
CA ILE A 36 17.29 15.41 -8.18
C ILE A 36 16.49 14.61 -9.20
N ASP A 37 16.86 14.75 -10.47
CA ASP A 37 16.29 13.94 -11.54
C ASP A 37 16.65 12.47 -11.30
N VAL A 38 15.62 11.63 -11.22
CA VAL A 38 15.78 10.20 -10.95
C VAL A 38 16.04 9.51 -12.27
N ASP A 39 17.03 8.62 -12.31
CA ASP A 39 17.30 7.81 -13.49
C ASP A 39 16.00 7.11 -13.96
N PRO A 40 15.52 7.39 -15.19
CA PRO A 40 14.31 6.79 -15.75
C PRO A 40 14.33 5.26 -15.70
N ALA A 41 15.50 4.62 -15.80
CA ALA A 41 15.64 3.17 -15.72
C ALA A 41 15.35 2.63 -14.31
N ILE A 42 15.64 3.40 -13.26
CA ILE A 42 15.27 3.07 -11.87
C ILE A 42 13.76 3.17 -11.70
N MET A 43 13.17 4.27 -12.20
CA MET A 43 11.72 4.48 -12.13
C MET A 43 10.94 3.41 -12.90
N GLU A 44 11.36 3.03 -14.10
CA GLU A 44 10.73 1.97 -14.88
C GLU A 44 10.78 0.63 -14.15
N ARG A 45 11.97 0.26 -13.63
CA ARG A 45 12.15 -0.99 -12.88
C ARG A 45 11.29 -1.04 -11.63
N LEU A 46 11.20 0.06 -10.89
CA LEU A 46 10.34 0.17 -9.71
C LEU A 46 8.86 0.05 -10.07
N THR A 47 8.43 0.76 -11.11
CA THR A 47 7.04 0.73 -11.56
C THR A 47 6.63 -0.68 -11.97
N GLN A 48 7.51 -1.41 -12.66
CA GLN A 48 7.28 -2.81 -13.04
C GLN A 48 7.26 -3.75 -11.83
N LYS A 49 8.22 -3.62 -10.91
CA LYS A 49 8.34 -4.49 -9.73
C LYS A 49 7.23 -4.28 -8.70
N LEU A 50 6.81 -3.03 -8.53
CA LEU A 50 5.67 -2.65 -7.67
C LEU A 50 4.31 -2.81 -8.37
N ARG A 51 4.29 -3.06 -9.68
CA ARG A 51 3.07 -3.18 -10.51
C ARG A 51 2.19 -1.93 -10.45
N LEU A 52 2.82 -0.76 -10.62
CA LEU A 52 2.18 0.56 -10.61
C LEU A 52 2.18 1.20 -12.01
N LEU A 53 1.90 0.42 -13.05
CA LEU A 53 2.05 0.80 -14.46
C LEU A 53 0.92 1.69 -14.95
N THR A 54 -0.22 1.67 -14.28
CA THR A 54 -1.44 2.37 -14.67
C THR A 54 -1.90 3.36 -13.61
N ILE A 55 -2.68 4.35 -14.05
CA ILE A 55 -3.32 5.32 -13.15
C ILE A 55 -4.26 4.60 -12.15
N GLN A 56 -4.88 3.49 -12.57
CA GLN A 56 -5.78 2.71 -11.72
C GLN A 56 -5.01 2.04 -10.58
N GLU A 57 -3.90 1.34 -10.87
CA GLU A 57 -3.04 0.72 -9.85
C GLU A 57 -2.51 1.76 -8.86
N LEU A 58 -2.12 2.94 -9.35
CA LEU A 58 -1.68 4.06 -8.49
C LEU A 58 -2.80 4.58 -7.57
N LYS A 59 -4.05 4.61 -8.05
CA LYS A 59 -5.21 5.00 -7.22
C LYS A 59 -5.50 3.97 -6.15
N GLU A 60 -5.48 2.69 -6.52
CA GLU A 60 -5.70 1.58 -5.60
C GLU A 60 -4.63 1.56 -4.49
N GLU A 61 -3.36 1.70 -4.85
CA GLU A 61 -2.27 1.76 -3.87
C GLU A 61 -2.37 2.99 -2.95
N SER A 62 -2.77 4.15 -3.49
CA SER A 62 -3.00 5.36 -2.69
C SER A 62 -4.13 5.18 -1.68
N LEU A 63 -5.20 4.46 -2.04
CA LEU A 63 -6.30 4.14 -1.12
C LEU A 63 -5.85 3.16 -0.05
N ALA A 64 -5.11 2.11 -0.43
CA ALA A 64 -4.56 1.14 0.51
C ALA A 64 -3.63 1.79 1.55
N LEU A 65 -2.78 2.73 1.12
CA LEU A 65 -1.95 3.51 2.04
C LEU A 65 -2.79 4.36 2.99
N GLN A 66 -3.85 5.01 2.51
CA GLN A 66 -4.73 5.80 3.37
C GLN A 66 -5.45 4.92 4.40
N GLU A 67 -5.92 3.74 3.99
CA GLU A 67 -6.55 2.77 4.90
C GLU A 67 -5.59 2.29 6.00
N MET A 68 -4.29 2.12 5.68
CA MET A 68 -3.26 1.78 6.66
C MET A 68 -3.10 2.87 7.74
N VAL A 69 -3.31 4.15 7.40
CA VAL A 69 -3.30 5.26 8.37
C VAL A 69 -4.55 5.22 9.24
N VAL A 70 -5.71 5.00 8.63
CA VAL A 70 -7.00 4.97 9.34
C VAL A 70 -7.11 3.79 10.32
N THR A 71 -6.51 2.65 9.98
CA THR A 71 -6.52 1.42 10.80
C THR A 71 -5.57 1.44 12.00
N GLY A 72 -4.94 2.59 12.28
CA GLY A 72 -4.11 2.79 13.48
C GLY A 72 -2.61 2.78 13.23
N GLY A 73 -2.17 2.94 11.98
CA GLY A 73 -0.79 3.31 11.68
C GLY A 73 -0.52 4.72 12.16
N ASP A 74 0.50 4.90 13.01
CA ASP A 74 0.98 6.23 13.39
C ASP A 74 1.39 6.96 12.11
N PRO A 75 0.89 8.18 11.82
CA PRO A 75 1.32 9.00 10.69
C PRO A 75 2.75 9.51 10.93
N ASP A 76 3.68 8.57 10.98
CA ASP A 76 5.11 8.81 11.14
C ASP A 76 5.73 9.27 9.82
N ASN A 77 6.97 9.73 9.90
CA ASN A 77 7.82 10.10 8.78
C ASN A 77 7.84 9.02 7.67
N SER A 78 7.66 7.74 8.01
CA SER A 78 7.57 6.65 7.01
C SER A 78 6.40 6.82 6.04
N LEU A 79 5.24 7.28 6.49
CA LEU A 79 4.06 7.48 5.64
C LEU A 79 4.30 8.61 4.64
N GLU A 80 4.83 9.74 5.11
CA GLU A 80 5.15 10.88 4.27
C GLU A 80 6.12 10.49 3.15
N ASN A 81 7.10 9.66 3.48
CA ASN A 81 8.05 9.14 2.50
C ASN A 81 7.41 8.19 1.47
N MET A 82 6.49 7.32 1.89
CA MET A 82 5.75 6.45 0.97
C MET A 82 4.85 7.26 0.02
N CYS A 83 4.12 8.25 0.55
CA CYS A 83 3.31 9.17 -0.25
C CYS A 83 4.16 9.97 -1.25
N ARG A 84 5.35 10.41 -0.83
CA ARG A 84 6.32 11.11 -1.69
C ARG A 84 6.82 10.22 -2.81
N LEU A 85 7.16 8.97 -2.51
CA LEU A 85 7.58 7.99 -3.51
C LEU A 85 6.49 7.73 -4.55
N LEU A 86 5.25 7.48 -4.12
CA LEU A 86 4.12 7.25 -5.01
C LEU A 86 3.83 8.44 -5.93
N ARG A 87 4.04 9.67 -5.45
CA ARG A 87 3.92 10.87 -6.27
C ARG A 87 4.92 10.86 -7.42
N ARG A 88 6.19 10.54 -7.15
CA ARG A 88 7.21 10.42 -8.20
C ARG A 88 6.88 9.33 -9.22
N ILE A 89 6.37 8.19 -8.76
CA ILE A 89 5.94 7.10 -9.66
C ILE A 89 4.76 7.57 -10.53
N LYS A 90 3.79 8.29 -9.96
CA LYS A 90 2.68 8.88 -10.71
C LYS A 90 3.17 9.84 -11.80
N ASP A 91 4.07 10.76 -11.46
CA ASP A 91 4.60 11.75 -12.41
C ASP A 91 5.35 11.04 -13.56
N PHE A 92 6.10 9.99 -13.24
CA PHE A 92 6.79 9.16 -14.23
C PHE A 92 5.80 8.44 -15.16
N VAL A 93 4.79 7.76 -14.63
CA VAL A 93 3.78 7.05 -15.43
C VAL A 93 3.00 8.02 -16.32
N GLN A 94 2.63 9.19 -15.82
CA GLN A 94 1.94 10.21 -16.60
C GLN A 94 2.80 10.78 -17.74
N SER A 95 4.11 10.94 -17.53
CA SER A 95 5.01 11.41 -18.60
C SER A 95 5.24 10.37 -19.72
N HIS A 96 4.98 9.08 -19.45
CA HIS A 96 5.16 7.98 -20.42
C HIS A 96 3.88 7.60 -21.17
N ILE A 97 2.71 8.09 -20.73
CA ILE A 97 1.44 7.92 -21.45
C ILE A 97 1.24 9.18 -22.29
N PRO A 98 1.43 9.14 -23.62
CA PRO A 98 1.04 10.27 -24.45
C PRO A 98 -0.47 10.44 -24.34
N GLU A 99 -0.93 11.60 -23.85
CA GLU A 99 -2.34 11.97 -23.81
C GLU A 99 -2.95 11.87 -25.21
N THR A 100 -3.57 10.74 -25.52
CA THR A 100 -4.54 10.68 -26.61
C THR A 100 -5.90 11.02 -26.05
N ALA A 101 -6.27 12.28 -26.27
CA ALA A 101 -7.61 12.85 -26.30
C ALA A 101 -8.36 13.01 -24.97
N ASP A 102 -8.60 14.29 -24.65
CA ASP A 102 -9.78 14.86 -24.00
C ASP A 102 -10.31 14.16 -22.74
N THR A 103 -9.97 14.69 -21.57
CA THR A 103 -11.01 15.19 -20.65
C THR A 103 -10.39 16.12 -19.60
N VAL A 104 -10.75 17.40 -19.74
CA VAL A 104 -11.00 18.41 -18.70
C VAL A 104 -10.18 18.29 -17.41
N ALA A 105 -9.34 19.30 -17.22
CA ALA A 105 -8.79 19.69 -15.94
C ALA A 105 -9.87 19.70 -14.84
N GLU A 106 -9.82 18.71 -13.95
CA GLU A 106 -10.39 18.84 -12.62
C GLU A 106 -9.23 18.98 -11.63
N ASN A 107 -8.69 20.19 -11.64
CA ASN A 107 -8.21 20.79 -10.41
C ASN A 107 -9.41 20.90 -9.47
N ASN A 108 -9.57 19.99 -8.51
CA ASN A 108 -10.04 20.39 -7.18
C ASN A 108 -10.04 19.26 -6.15
N VAL A 109 -9.68 19.69 -4.94
CA VAL A 109 -10.17 19.17 -3.65
C VAL A 109 -9.40 17.95 -3.11
N THR A 110 -8.28 18.29 -2.47
CA THR A 110 -8.14 18.12 -1.01
C THR A 110 -9.50 18.17 -0.33
N SER A 111 -10.08 17.03 0.00
CA SER A 111 -10.97 16.86 1.15
C SER A 111 -11.01 15.38 1.47
N CYS A 112 -10.15 15.04 2.43
CA CYS A 112 -10.35 13.94 3.35
C CYS A 112 -11.64 14.19 4.14
N ASP A 113 -12.82 13.89 3.57
CA ASP A 113 -14.05 13.77 4.33
C ASP A 113 -15.15 13.11 3.49
N GLY A 114 -15.77 12.08 4.08
CA GLY A 114 -17.11 11.62 3.73
C GLY A 114 -17.20 10.43 2.77
N ASP A 115 -17.48 9.27 3.36
CA ASP A 115 -18.27 8.17 2.76
C ASP A 115 -17.60 7.30 1.68
N LEU A 116 -16.49 6.65 2.03
CA LEU A 116 -16.19 5.34 1.45
C LEU A 116 -17.06 4.28 2.13
N PRO A 117 -17.73 3.37 1.38
CA PRO A 117 -18.44 2.26 1.99
C PRO A 117 -17.44 1.44 2.80
N SER A 118 -17.68 1.33 4.11
CA SER A 118 -16.77 0.59 4.98
C SER A 118 -16.62 -0.84 4.46
N PRO A 119 -15.38 -1.39 4.43
CA PRO A 119 -15.16 -2.75 3.98
C PRO A 119 -16.07 -3.70 4.78
N MET A 120 -16.90 -4.44 4.05
CA MET A 120 -17.92 -5.29 4.66
C MET A 120 -17.23 -6.45 5.40
N ILE A 121 -17.26 -6.42 6.72
CA ILE A 121 -16.67 -7.46 7.56
C ILE A 121 -17.40 -8.78 7.29
N PRO A 122 -16.75 -9.92 7.01
CA PRO A 122 -17.44 -11.20 6.87
C PRO A 122 -18.09 -11.62 8.20
N ASP A 123 -19.25 -12.30 8.14
CA ASP A 123 -20.04 -12.64 9.34
C ASP A 123 -19.24 -13.45 10.38
N ASP A 124 -18.32 -14.31 9.93
CA ASP A 124 -17.47 -15.14 10.78
C ASP A 124 -16.52 -14.34 11.70
N PHE A 125 -16.25 -13.08 11.35
CA PHE A 125 -15.38 -12.19 12.12
C PHE A 125 -16.15 -11.11 12.88
N ARG A 126 -17.49 -11.15 12.82
CA ARG A 126 -18.35 -10.22 13.55
C ARG A 126 -18.76 -10.79 14.89
N CYS A 127 -18.77 -9.93 15.90
CA CYS A 127 -19.36 -10.29 17.18
C CYS A 127 -20.88 -10.48 16.98
N PRO A 128 -21.47 -11.61 17.43
CA PRO A 128 -22.91 -11.85 17.31
C PRO A 128 -23.77 -10.77 17.98
N ILE A 129 -23.20 -10.00 18.91
CA ILE A 129 -23.90 -8.96 19.66
C ILE A 129 -23.67 -7.58 19.03
N SER A 130 -22.41 -7.19 18.78
CA SER A 130 -22.11 -5.82 18.30
C SER A 130 -22.18 -5.67 16.79
N LEU A 131 -22.14 -6.77 16.02
CA LEU A 131 -22.01 -6.78 14.55
C LEU A 131 -20.76 -6.03 14.02
N GLU A 132 -19.85 -5.65 14.91
CA GLU A 132 -18.54 -5.09 14.60
C GLU A 132 -17.47 -6.19 14.61
N LEU A 133 -16.27 -5.86 14.11
CA LEU A 133 -15.12 -6.76 14.11
C LEU A 133 -14.80 -7.23 15.54
N MET A 134 -14.68 -8.54 15.72
CA MET A 134 -14.33 -9.13 17.02
C MET A 134 -12.96 -8.66 17.48
N LYS A 135 -12.91 -7.95 18.61
CA LYS A 135 -11.65 -7.51 19.24
C LYS A 135 -11.05 -8.54 20.19
N ASP A 136 -11.90 -9.37 20.81
CA ASP A 136 -11.50 -10.38 21.79
C ASP A 136 -12.34 -11.66 21.65
N PRO A 137 -12.00 -12.57 20.72
CA PRO A 137 -12.74 -13.80 20.52
C PRO A 137 -12.56 -14.77 21.69
N VAL A 138 -13.64 -15.03 22.42
CA VAL A 138 -13.69 -16.06 23.46
C VAL A 138 -13.98 -17.41 22.83
N ILE A 139 -13.03 -18.34 22.91
CA ILE A 139 -13.24 -19.73 22.48
C ILE A 139 -13.85 -20.51 23.64
N VAL A 140 -15.09 -20.96 23.48
CA VAL A 140 -15.70 -21.92 24.39
C VAL A 140 -15.35 -23.34 23.93
N ALA A 141 -14.91 -24.18 24.87
CA ALA A 141 -14.73 -25.61 24.60
C ALA A 141 -16.10 -26.27 24.55
N THR A 142 -16.82 -26.16 23.43
CA THR A 142 -17.88 -27.12 23.13
C THR A 142 -17.19 -28.42 22.72
N GLY A 143 -17.01 -29.32 23.69
CA GLY A 143 -16.64 -30.70 23.41
C GLY A 143 -17.83 -31.42 22.78
N GLN A 144 -17.74 -31.69 21.48
CA GLN A 144 -18.49 -32.77 20.83
C GLN A 144 -17.50 -33.82 20.37
#